data_AF-A0A2M7SEU2-F1
#
_entry.id   AF-A0A2M7SEU2-F1
#
_cell.length_a   1.000
_cell.length_b   1.000
_cell.length_c   1.000
_cell.angle_alpha   90.00
_cell.angle_beta   90.00
_cell.angle_gamma   90.00
#
_symmetry.space_group_name_H-M   'P 1'
#
loop_
_entity.id
_entity.type
_entity.pdbx_description
1 polymer ?
#
loop_
_entity_poly.entity_id
_entity_poly.type
_entity_poly.pdbx_seq_one_letter_code
_entity_poly.pdbx_strand_id
1 'polypeptide(L)'
;MYLKKLQMNGFKSFADNTTLKFETGVTAIVGPNGCGKSNVADAIQWVLGEQSTKTLRVRGLEDFIFNGSKSRKPKGYTEVSLTVDNPEYEEIKAKDLRQPQAPGEEKRVGNGFAVPTSMEMENSEGKKVVVTDASIDWKTLPEITVSRRYYRSGESEYYINKQSVRLKDISDVFMDTGLGSNAYSLIEKNKVNMVLTSKPEDRRFLFEEAAGIMKYRIRKIEAMRRLEETQKNVFRVTDIISEVKRSINAIRRQVSKAERYKKHKAELKDLEIKLLLHKLRGINDNRASIKGDLDAAREKEQEFQKEFSVAEAGLEKLRSELAKREEDLRLHREMHYESISSREKAGSRVIVLEERKKNLSEREGEIIEELERIENKIKIIDTDLHRIITEIKSIETETEKCKTDISIDEAQLNSVEAGLKEAQKREKDSLCMCCTVCTWKGERDGEGCFIQGKRFSETGKNKEGISPSAILDDAGKLSKKRDELLSSIN
;
A
#
# COMPACT_ATOMS: atom_id res chain seq x y z
N MET A 1 74.65 -76.92 27.42
CA MET A 1 73.26 -77.44 27.37
C MET A 1 73.33 -78.87 26.85
N TYR A 2 72.61 -79.84 27.42
CA TYR A 2 72.61 -81.23 26.89
C TYR A 2 71.20 -81.79 26.72
N LEU A 3 70.96 -82.55 25.65
CA LEU A 3 69.68 -83.23 25.42
C LEU A 3 69.54 -84.36 26.46
N LYS A 4 68.46 -84.38 27.23
CA LYS A 4 68.22 -85.36 28.30
C LYS A 4 67.22 -86.44 27.87
N LYS A 5 66.17 -86.03 27.16
CA LYS A 5 65.04 -86.89 26.80
C LYS A 5 64.35 -86.38 25.53
N LEU A 6 63.97 -87.29 24.64
CA LEU A 6 63.04 -87.03 23.55
C LEU A 6 61.84 -87.98 23.69
N GLN A 7 60.64 -87.43 23.72
CA GLN A 7 59.39 -88.19 23.71
C GLN A 7 58.66 -87.94 22.39
N MET A 8 58.17 -89.00 21.75
CA MET A 8 57.46 -88.94 20.48
C MET A 8 56.18 -89.77 20.58
N ASN A 9 55.03 -89.18 20.26
CA ASN A 9 53.74 -89.86 20.26
C ASN A 9 53.02 -89.56 18.94
N GLY A 10 52.84 -90.58 18.09
CA GLY A 10 52.21 -90.43 16.78
C GLY A 10 53.09 -89.76 15.73
N PHE A 11 54.41 -89.68 15.92
CA PHE A 11 55.32 -88.95 15.01
C PHE A 11 55.93 -89.85 13.92
N LYS A 12 55.61 -89.58 12.65
CA LYS A 12 56.05 -90.35 11.46
C LYS A 12 55.87 -91.86 11.61
N SER A 13 56.92 -92.59 12.03
CA SER A 13 56.92 -94.05 12.23
C SER A 13 56.61 -94.47 13.68
N PHE A 14 56.66 -93.54 14.64
CA PHE A 14 56.48 -93.79 16.07
C PHE A 14 54.99 -93.67 16.46
N ALA A 15 54.22 -94.74 16.27
CA ALA A 15 52.77 -94.73 16.57
C ALA A 15 52.44 -94.68 18.07
N ASP A 16 53.29 -95.27 18.92
CA ASP A 16 53.12 -95.29 20.37
C ASP A 16 54.01 -94.23 21.03
N ASN A 17 53.70 -93.87 22.27
CA ASN A 17 54.51 -92.96 23.08
C ASN A 17 55.90 -93.57 23.33
N THR A 18 56.87 -93.17 22.53
CA THR A 18 58.25 -93.65 22.51
C THR A 18 59.12 -92.63 23.22
N THR A 19 59.85 -93.05 24.26
CA THR A 19 60.77 -92.19 25.00
C THR A 19 62.20 -92.65 24.77
N LEU A 20 63.01 -91.80 24.14
CA LEU A 20 64.45 -91.94 24.06
C LEU A 20 65.10 -91.14 25.20
N LYS A 21 65.97 -91.77 25.96
CA LYS A 21 66.85 -91.11 26.93
C LYS A 21 68.21 -90.92 26.29
N PHE A 22 68.84 -89.78 26.54
CA PHE A 22 70.21 -89.51 26.10
C PHE A 22 71.09 -89.42 27.35
N GLU A 23 72.24 -90.08 27.28
CA GLU A 23 73.24 -90.05 28.34
C GLU A 23 74.41 -89.16 27.93
N THR A 24 75.15 -88.65 28.92
CA THR A 24 76.33 -87.81 28.69
C THR A 24 77.44 -88.62 28.02
N GLY A 25 77.82 -88.23 26.79
CA GLY A 25 78.83 -88.94 25.99
C GLY A 25 78.33 -89.16 24.57
N VAL A 26 78.60 -90.34 24.00
CA VAL A 26 78.22 -90.69 22.63
C VAL A 26 76.99 -91.60 22.63
N THR A 27 75.84 -91.09 22.20
CA THR A 27 74.64 -91.90 21.96
C THR A 27 74.59 -92.38 20.51
N ALA A 28 74.67 -93.69 20.28
CA ALA A 28 74.60 -94.29 18.95
C ALA A 28 73.19 -94.87 18.66
N ILE A 29 72.50 -94.35 17.65
CA ILE A 29 71.19 -94.85 17.21
C ILE A 29 71.38 -95.84 16.05
N VAL A 30 71.32 -97.13 16.36
CA VAL A 30 71.50 -98.25 15.40
C VAL A 30 70.18 -98.94 15.06
N GLY A 31 70.15 -99.69 13.97
CA GLY A 31 68.98 -100.44 13.50
C GLY A 31 68.98 -100.64 11.98
N PRO A 32 68.07 -101.45 11.42
CA PRO A 32 67.99 -101.73 9.99
C PRO A 32 67.58 -100.51 9.16
N ASN A 33 67.64 -100.59 7.83
CA ASN A 33 67.13 -99.52 6.97
C ASN A 33 65.59 -99.47 7.04
N GLY A 34 65.03 -98.26 7.01
CA GLY A 34 63.58 -98.04 7.12
C GLY A 34 63.00 -98.01 8.55
N CYS A 35 63.72 -98.39 9.61
CA CYS A 35 63.18 -98.40 11.00
C CYS A 35 63.00 -97.01 11.66
N GLY A 36 63.09 -95.91 10.90
CA GLY A 36 62.84 -94.56 11.42
C GLY A 36 64.01 -93.86 12.10
N LYS A 37 65.25 -94.39 12.05
CA LYS A 37 66.46 -93.73 12.61
C LYS A 37 66.55 -92.24 12.25
N SER A 38 66.36 -91.92 10.97
CA SER A 38 66.36 -90.57 10.42
C SER A 38 65.29 -89.66 11.03
N ASN A 39 64.13 -90.23 11.40
CA ASN A 39 62.99 -89.47 11.93
C ASN A 39 63.27 -88.94 13.34
N VAL A 40 64.23 -89.50 14.08
CA VAL A 40 64.66 -88.96 15.38
C VAL A 40 65.28 -87.57 15.23
N ALA A 41 66.08 -87.36 14.17
CA ALA A 41 66.63 -86.04 13.86
C ALA A 41 65.53 -85.06 13.41
N ASP A 42 64.60 -85.51 12.56
CA ASP A 42 63.43 -84.69 12.14
C ASP A 42 62.60 -84.25 13.36
N ALA A 43 62.40 -85.15 14.33
CA ALA A 43 61.63 -84.87 15.55
C ALA A 43 62.26 -83.76 16.39
N ILE A 44 63.60 -83.77 16.52
CA ILE A 44 64.35 -82.72 17.24
C ILE A 44 64.21 -81.37 16.51
N GLN A 45 64.46 -81.32 15.20
CA GLN A 45 64.31 -80.09 14.39
C GLN A 45 62.90 -79.51 14.45
N TRP A 46 61.91 -80.39 14.36
CA TRP A 46 60.51 -80.01 14.37
C TRP A 46 60.07 -79.40 15.71
N VAL A 47 60.56 -79.91 16.85
CA VAL A 47 60.32 -79.27 18.16
C VAL A 47 61.06 -77.95 18.31
N LEU A 48 62.29 -77.85 17.80
CA LEU A 48 63.09 -76.61 17.81
C LEU A 48 62.58 -75.53 16.82
N GLY A 49 61.42 -75.74 16.22
CA GLY A 49 60.70 -74.71 15.46
C GLY A 49 60.92 -74.74 13.95
N GLU A 50 61.59 -75.75 13.39
CA GLU A 50 61.69 -75.89 11.93
C GLU A 50 60.30 -76.06 11.29
N GLN A 51 60.08 -75.37 10.18
CA GLN A 51 58.81 -75.36 9.42
C GLN A 51 58.99 -75.78 7.96
N SER A 52 60.22 -75.78 7.44
CA SER A 52 60.55 -76.21 6.09
C SER A 52 60.26 -77.70 5.90
N THR A 53 59.21 -78.01 5.14
CA THR A 53 58.87 -79.38 4.72
C THR A 53 60.00 -80.05 3.94
N LYS A 54 60.77 -79.26 3.18
CA LYS A 54 61.99 -79.70 2.47
C LYS A 54 63.08 -80.18 3.44
N THR A 55 63.35 -79.42 4.50
CA THR A 55 64.36 -79.76 5.52
C THR A 55 63.93 -81.00 6.28
N LEU A 56 62.67 -81.03 6.74
CA LEU A 56 62.12 -82.12 7.57
C LEU A 56 61.69 -83.37 6.78
N ARG A 57 62.03 -83.44 5.48
CA ARG A 57 61.83 -84.61 4.60
C ARG A 57 60.39 -85.10 4.59
N VAL A 58 59.48 -84.18 4.31
CA VAL A 58 58.01 -84.32 4.38
C VAL A 58 57.36 -83.59 3.20
N ARG A 59 56.17 -84.01 2.73
CA ARG A 59 55.44 -83.30 1.66
C ARG A 59 54.53 -82.22 2.23
N GLY A 60 53.74 -82.55 3.25
CA GLY A 60 52.91 -81.61 4.02
C GLY A 60 52.94 -81.92 5.51
N LEU A 61 52.68 -80.93 6.38
CA LEU A 61 52.86 -81.05 7.83
C LEU A 61 52.01 -82.20 8.44
N GLU A 62 50.92 -82.59 7.79
CA GLU A 62 50.11 -83.76 8.07
C GLU A 62 50.87 -85.10 8.02
N ASP A 63 51.96 -85.22 7.23
CA ASP A 63 52.81 -86.41 7.17
C ASP A 63 53.62 -86.64 8.46
N PHE A 64 53.71 -85.65 9.37
CA PHE A 64 54.27 -85.88 10.70
C PHE A 64 53.36 -86.76 11.56
N ILE A 65 52.06 -86.84 11.25
CA ILE A 65 51.10 -87.66 12.00
C ILE A 65 51.14 -89.10 11.48
N PHE A 66 51.25 -90.07 12.39
CA PHE A 66 51.23 -91.49 12.07
C PHE A 66 49.94 -91.86 11.32
N ASN A 67 50.09 -92.15 10.03
CA ASN A 67 48.99 -92.40 9.09
C ASN A 67 48.42 -93.83 9.14
N GLY A 68 48.83 -94.64 10.11
CA GLY A 68 48.37 -96.01 10.28
C GLY A 68 49.32 -97.05 9.71
N SER A 69 49.09 -98.32 10.07
CA SER A 69 49.73 -99.49 9.49
C SER A 69 48.76 -100.66 9.50
N LYS A 70 49.13 -101.81 8.89
CA LYS A 70 48.28 -103.02 8.88
C LYS A 70 47.83 -103.48 10.27
N SER A 71 48.55 -103.11 11.34
CA SER A 71 48.25 -103.49 12.72
C SER A 71 47.82 -102.32 13.63
N ARG A 72 47.84 -101.06 13.15
CA ARG A 72 47.64 -99.87 14.00
C ARG A 72 46.83 -98.79 13.30
N LYS A 73 45.80 -98.29 13.98
CA LYS A 73 44.97 -97.17 13.49
C LYS A 73 45.78 -95.88 13.36
N PRO A 74 45.43 -94.97 12.41
CA PRO A 74 46.01 -93.63 12.35
C PRO A 74 45.76 -92.82 13.63
N LYS A 75 46.66 -91.89 13.93
CA LYS A 75 46.51 -90.93 15.05
C LYS A 75 45.85 -89.64 14.56
N GLY A 76 45.12 -88.96 15.45
CA GLY A 76 44.49 -87.65 15.19
C GLY A 76 45.41 -86.45 15.37
N TYR A 77 46.50 -86.62 16.12
CA TYR A 77 47.55 -85.63 16.35
C TYR A 77 48.91 -86.32 16.48
N THR A 78 49.98 -85.54 16.40
CA THR A 78 51.33 -85.92 16.79
C THR A 78 51.84 -84.97 17.86
N GLU A 79 52.59 -85.49 18.82
CA GLU A 79 53.27 -84.72 19.86
C GLU A 79 54.72 -85.17 19.96
N VAL A 80 55.63 -84.20 19.98
CA VAL A 80 57.04 -84.44 20.30
C VAL A 80 57.46 -83.48 21.40
N SER A 81 58.15 -84.00 22.41
CA SER A 81 58.67 -83.24 23.54
C SER A 81 60.16 -83.47 23.71
N LEU A 82 60.96 -82.42 23.72
CA LEU A 82 62.39 -82.42 23.93
C LEU A 82 62.70 -81.82 25.30
N THR A 83 63.19 -82.62 26.24
CA THR A 83 63.72 -82.14 27.52
C THR A 83 65.22 -81.95 27.40
N VAL A 84 65.66 -80.74 27.72
CA VAL A 84 67.05 -80.30 27.66
C VAL A 84 67.47 -79.78 29.03
N ASP A 85 68.65 -80.18 29.46
CA ASP A 85 69.25 -79.74 30.73
C ASP A 85 70.02 -78.43 30.52
N ASN A 86 69.81 -77.49 31.45
CA ASN A 86 70.26 -76.11 31.36
C ASN A 86 71.43 -75.85 32.33
N PRO A 87 72.70 -75.98 31.91
CA PRO A 87 73.84 -75.70 32.78
C PRO A 87 74.03 -74.20 33.08
N GLU A 88 73.37 -73.27 32.35
CA GLU A 88 73.35 -71.86 32.78
C GLU A 88 72.66 -71.72 34.15
N TYR A 89 71.76 -72.63 34.52
CA TYR A 89 71.12 -72.65 35.84
C TYR A 89 72.13 -72.80 36.99
N GLU A 90 73.10 -73.71 36.88
CA GLU A 90 74.17 -73.87 37.88
C GLU A 90 75.02 -72.59 37.99
N GLU A 91 75.36 -71.97 36.86
CA GLU A 91 76.12 -70.71 36.86
C GLU A 91 75.36 -69.51 37.43
N ILE A 92 74.06 -69.39 37.14
CA ILE A 92 73.17 -68.34 37.66
C ILE A 92 72.99 -68.53 39.16
N LYS A 93 72.65 -69.75 39.60
CA LYS A 93 72.49 -70.12 41.00
C LYS A 93 73.77 -69.90 41.81
N ALA A 94 74.94 -70.19 41.22
CA ALA A 94 76.24 -69.91 41.82
C ALA A 94 76.66 -68.43 41.82
N LYS A 95 75.98 -67.55 41.05
CA LYS A 95 76.14 -66.08 41.09
C LYS A 95 75.18 -65.46 42.10
N ASP A 96 73.92 -65.92 42.16
CA ASP A 96 72.94 -65.48 43.15
C ASP A 96 73.35 -65.84 44.58
N LEU A 97 73.90 -67.04 44.81
CA LEU A 97 74.43 -67.46 46.11
C LEU A 97 75.69 -66.70 46.57
N ARG A 98 76.34 -65.93 45.69
CA ARG A 98 77.50 -65.07 46.05
C ARG A 98 77.11 -63.66 46.47
N GLN A 99 75.85 -63.27 46.31
CA GLN A 99 75.34 -62.01 46.83
C GLN A 99 74.71 -62.26 48.20
N PRO A 100 75.31 -61.78 49.32
CA PRO A 100 74.58 -61.75 50.58
C PRO A 100 73.38 -60.83 50.40
N GLN A 101 72.17 -61.38 50.53
CA GLN A 101 70.94 -60.60 50.44
C GLN A 101 70.89 -59.60 51.59
N ALA A 102 71.16 -58.33 51.30
CA ALA A 102 70.91 -57.24 52.23
C ALA A 102 69.40 -57.15 52.49
N PRO A 103 68.95 -57.16 53.76
CA PRO A 103 67.52 -57.18 54.06
C PRO A 103 66.89 -55.80 53.81
N GLY A 104 66.05 -55.72 52.78
CA GLY A 104 65.04 -54.68 52.62
C GLY A 104 65.45 -53.44 51.81
N GLU A 105 65.19 -53.48 50.50
CA GLU A 105 64.87 -52.27 49.72
C GLU A 105 63.69 -52.54 48.77
N GLU A 106 62.53 -51.98 49.10
CA GLU A 106 61.38 -51.95 48.19
C GLU A 106 61.67 -51.01 47.00
N LYS A 107 61.93 -51.59 45.82
CA LYS A 107 62.05 -50.80 44.59
C LYS A 107 60.69 -50.24 44.15
N ARG A 108 60.38 -49.02 44.60
CA ARG A 108 59.34 -48.17 43.99
C ARG A 108 59.72 -47.87 42.55
N VAL A 109 58.94 -48.38 41.59
CA VAL A 109 59.05 -47.99 40.18
C VAL A 109 58.17 -46.77 39.92
N GLY A 110 58.78 -45.69 39.42
CA GLY A 110 58.09 -44.43 39.13
C GLY A 110 57.23 -44.47 37.86
N ASN A 111 56.23 -43.58 37.82
CA ASN A 111 55.23 -43.48 36.75
C ASN A 111 55.83 -43.18 35.36
N GLY A 112 55.29 -43.81 34.31
CA GLY A 112 55.60 -43.43 32.93
C GLY A 112 54.81 -44.21 31.85
N PHE A 113 53.74 -43.60 31.33
CA PHE A 113 52.94 -44.00 30.16
C PHE A 113 52.04 -45.25 30.27
N ALA A 114 50.79 -45.05 29.84
CA ALA A 114 49.71 -46.03 29.69
C ALA A 114 49.27 -46.02 28.20
N VAL A 115 48.58 -47.00 27.59
CA VAL A 115 48.05 -48.33 27.96
C VAL A 115 48.24 -49.24 26.69
N PRO A 116 47.83 -50.53 26.66
CA PRO A 116 46.49 -50.82 26.14
C PRO A 116 45.69 -51.87 26.94
N THR A 117 44.45 -51.48 27.26
CA THR A 117 43.25 -52.31 27.45
C THR A 117 43.44 -53.74 27.97
N SER A 118 43.43 -53.90 29.29
CA SER A 118 43.05 -55.17 29.93
C SER A 118 41.58 -55.47 29.62
N MET A 119 41.32 -56.60 28.96
CA MET A 119 39.97 -57.11 28.73
C MET A 119 39.69 -58.20 29.75
N GLU A 120 38.85 -57.88 30.74
CA GLU A 120 38.51 -58.81 31.82
C GLU A 120 37.47 -59.83 31.33
N MET A 121 37.77 -61.12 31.50
CA MET A 121 36.81 -62.20 31.31
C MET A 121 36.94 -63.21 32.46
N GLU A 122 35.80 -63.52 33.07
CA GLU A 122 35.68 -64.59 34.06
C GLU A 122 35.33 -65.90 33.36
N ASN A 123 36.07 -66.96 33.67
CA ASN A 123 35.64 -68.32 33.32
C ASN A 123 34.68 -68.85 34.40
N SER A 124 33.86 -69.84 34.04
CA SER A 124 32.73 -70.39 34.82
C SER A 124 33.06 -71.04 36.19
N GLU A 125 34.29 -70.91 36.68
CA GLU A 125 34.75 -71.44 37.98
C GLU A 125 35.32 -70.35 38.91
N GLY A 126 35.14 -69.06 38.59
CA GLY A 126 35.46 -67.94 39.50
C GLY A 126 36.96 -67.71 39.78
N LYS A 127 37.86 -68.44 39.11
CA LYS A 127 39.31 -68.19 39.18
C LYS A 127 39.71 -67.06 38.23
N LYS A 128 40.19 -65.95 38.81
CA LYS A 128 40.82 -64.85 38.08
C LYS A 128 42.10 -65.33 37.39
N VAL A 129 42.12 -65.37 36.06
CA VAL A 129 43.33 -65.62 35.27
C VAL A 129 43.90 -64.27 34.84
N VAL A 130 44.93 -63.81 35.55
CA VAL A 130 45.68 -62.61 35.18
C VAL A 130 46.66 -62.98 34.07
N VAL A 131 46.36 -62.57 32.83
CA VAL A 131 47.32 -62.65 31.71
C VAL A 131 48.24 -61.43 31.77
N THR A 132 49.20 -61.47 32.69
CA THR A 132 50.38 -60.60 32.61
C THR A 132 51.35 -61.15 31.58
N ASP A 133 51.92 -60.28 30.74
CA ASP A 133 53.17 -60.51 29.98
C ASP A 133 54.39 -60.60 30.94
N ALA A 134 54.26 -61.44 31.98
CA ALA A 134 55.36 -61.85 32.82
C ALA A 134 56.23 -62.78 31.96
N SER A 135 57.25 -62.18 31.32
CA SER A 135 58.27 -62.92 30.59
C SER A 135 58.98 -63.84 31.59
N ILE A 136 58.60 -65.11 31.61
CA ILE A 136 59.19 -66.12 32.48
C ILE A 136 60.62 -66.33 31.98
N ASP A 137 61.60 -65.89 32.75
CA ASP A 137 63.02 -66.15 32.51
C ASP A 137 63.30 -67.66 32.69
N TRP A 138 62.99 -68.41 31.64
CA TRP A 138 63.22 -69.85 31.47
C TRP A 138 64.68 -70.27 31.74
N LYS A 139 65.62 -69.32 31.69
CA LYS A 139 67.03 -69.49 32.11
C LYS A 139 67.18 -69.87 33.59
N THR A 140 66.19 -69.57 34.44
CA THR A 140 66.19 -69.88 35.88
C THR A 140 65.69 -71.29 36.22
N LEU A 141 65.40 -72.13 35.22
CA LEU A 141 64.99 -73.51 35.42
C LEU A 141 66.13 -74.49 35.10
N PRO A 142 66.31 -75.58 35.89
CA PRO A 142 67.35 -76.59 35.64
C PRO A 142 67.07 -77.42 34.37
N GLU A 143 65.79 -77.65 34.07
CA GLU A 143 65.36 -78.41 32.90
C GLU A 143 64.29 -77.64 32.11
N ILE A 144 64.46 -77.62 30.80
CA ILE A 144 63.55 -76.99 29.85
C ILE A 144 62.98 -78.10 28.98
N THR A 145 61.68 -78.36 29.10
CA THR A 145 60.94 -79.26 28.20
C THR A 145 60.17 -78.44 27.19
N VAL A 146 60.54 -78.53 25.92
CA VAL A 146 59.82 -77.90 24.81
C VAL A 146 58.99 -78.97 24.10
N SER A 147 57.70 -78.72 23.91
CA SER A 147 56.78 -79.64 23.26
C SER A 147 56.09 -78.96 22.09
N ARG A 148 56.00 -79.67 20.96
CA ARG A 148 55.20 -79.26 19.80
C ARG A 148 54.11 -80.29 19.55
N ARG A 149 52.87 -79.83 19.38
CA ARG A 149 51.73 -80.64 18.96
C ARG A 149 51.26 -80.19 17.59
N TYR A 150 50.79 -81.14 16.80
CA TYR A 150 50.15 -80.85 15.53
C TYR A 150 48.96 -81.77 15.29
N TYR A 151 47.84 -81.15 14.93
CA TYR A 151 46.55 -81.80 14.77
C TYR A 151 46.21 -81.96 13.28
N ARG A 152 45.38 -82.96 12.94
CA ARG A 152 44.84 -83.11 11.58
C ARG A 152 43.97 -81.92 11.12
N SER A 153 43.57 -81.02 12.03
CA SER A 153 42.93 -79.73 11.71
C SER A 153 43.88 -78.72 11.04
N GLY A 154 45.20 -78.94 11.11
CA GLY A 154 46.21 -78.00 10.65
C GLY A 154 46.80 -77.11 11.75
N GLU A 155 46.31 -77.22 12.98
CA GLU A 155 46.74 -76.41 14.12
C GLU A 155 48.08 -76.90 14.69
N SER A 156 49.04 -75.98 14.85
CA SER A 156 50.31 -76.21 15.55
C SER A 156 50.29 -75.52 16.92
N GLU A 157 50.41 -76.29 17.99
CA GLU A 157 50.57 -75.76 19.35
C GLU A 157 52.02 -75.94 19.83
N TYR A 158 52.49 -74.95 20.57
CA TYR A 158 53.85 -74.88 21.09
C TYR A 158 53.80 -74.69 22.60
N TYR A 159 54.61 -75.46 23.32
CA TYR A 159 54.65 -75.42 24.77
C TYR A 159 56.09 -75.39 25.30
N ILE A 160 56.32 -74.62 26.36
CA ILE A 160 57.52 -74.70 27.21
C ILE A 160 57.04 -75.08 28.60
N ASN A 161 57.57 -76.17 29.17
CA ASN A 161 57.21 -76.69 30.49
C ASN A 161 55.68 -76.77 30.74
N LYS A 162 54.94 -77.19 29.69
CA LYS A 162 53.46 -77.30 29.61
C LYS A 162 52.69 -75.97 29.52
N GLN A 163 53.34 -74.81 29.52
CA GLN A 163 52.69 -73.53 29.23
C GLN A 163 52.68 -73.25 27.73
N SER A 164 51.56 -72.77 27.19
CA SER A 164 51.42 -72.43 25.77
C SER A 164 52.22 -71.17 25.42
N VAL A 165 53.06 -71.24 24.39
CA VAL A 165 53.94 -70.14 23.96
C VAL A 165 53.86 -69.94 22.45
N ARG A 166 54.46 -68.86 21.93
CA ARG A 166 54.61 -68.63 20.49
C ARG A 166 55.91 -69.26 19.99
N LEU A 167 55.97 -69.51 18.68
CA LEU A 167 57.19 -69.98 18.02
C LEU A 167 58.37 -69.01 18.19
N LYS A 168 58.12 -67.70 18.24
CA LYS A 168 59.18 -66.70 18.51
C LYS A 168 59.82 -66.97 19.88
N ASP A 169 59.03 -67.28 20.89
CA ASP A 169 59.50 -67.48 22.26
C ASP A 169 60.42 -68.73 22.34
N ILE A 170 60.04 -69.84 21.67
CA ILE A 170 60.91 -71.02 21.51
C ILE A 170 62.20 -70.69 20.76
N SER A 171 62.12 -69.90 19.68
CA SER A 171 63.32 -69.49 18.95
C SER A 171 64.25 -68.65 19.84
N ASP A 172 63.72 -67.67 20.55
CA ASP A 172 64.44 -66.76 21.44
C ASP A 172 65.10 -67.52 22.61
N VAL A 173 64.52 -68.64 23.07
CA VAL A 173 65.11 -69.57 24.06
C VAL A 173 66.42 -70.17 23.56
N PHE A 174 66.44 -70.70 22.34
CA PHE A 174 67.61 -71.42 21.80
C PHE A 174 68.58 -70.55 20.98
N MET A 175 68.30 -69.24 20.82
CA MET A 175 69.22 -68.29 20.17
C MET A 175 70.58 -68.17 20.86
N ASP A 176 70.62 -68.27 22.19
CA ASP A 176 71.88 -68.20 22.96
C ASP A 176 72.65 -69.53 22.94
N THR A 177 71.97 -70.66 22.79
CA THR A 177 72.50 -71.98 23.11
C THR A 177 73.03 -72.74 21.89
N GLY A 178 73.01 -72.14 20.69
CA GLY A 178 73.41 -72.79 19.44
C GLY A 178 72.53 -73.98 19.06
N LEU A 179 71.24 -73.98 19.45
CA LEU A 179 70.26 -75.05 19.20
C LEU A 179 68.98 -74.52 18.50
N GLY A 180 69.11 -73.52 17.63
CA GLY A 180 68.02 -73.07 16.76
C GLY A 180 67.75 -74.04 15.59
N SER A 181 66.67 -73.81 14.83
CA SER A 181 66.31 -74.63 13.66
C SER A 181 67.42 -74.74 12.61
N ASN A 182 68.13 -73.63 12.35
CA ASN A 182 69.25 -73.57 11.41
C ASN A 182 70.60 -74.00 11.99
N ALA A 183 70.69 -74.37 13.27
CA ALA A 183 71.95 -74.47 13.99
C ALA A 183 73.00 -75.38 13.33
N TYR A 184 74.25 -74.93 13.41
CA TYR A 184 75.44 -75.71 13.05
C TYR A 184 75.58 -77.02 13.86
N SER A 185 75.00 -77.08 15.05
CA SER A 185 75.07 -78.21 15.98
C SER A 185 74.36 -79.48 15.48
N LEU A 186 73.44 -79.37 14.51
CA LEU A 186 72.77 -80.50 13.91
C LEU A 186 73.16 -80.67 12.44
N ILE A 187 73.96 -81.71 12.17
CA ILE A 187 74.49 -82.05 10.85
C ILE A 187 73.64 -83.16 10.21
N GLU A 188 72.94 -82.83 9.14
CA GLU A 188 72.25 -83.79 8.28
C GLU A 188 73.15 -84.37 7.19
N LYS A 189 72.71 -85.51 6.61
CA LYS A 189 73.39 -86.22 5.51
C LYS A 189 73.77 -85.33 4.30
N ASN A 190 73.08 -84.21 4.08
CA ASN A 190 73.37 -83.26 3.00
C ASN A 190 73.94 -81.90 3.47
N LYS A 191 73.87 -81.56 4.77
CA LYS A 191 74.33 -80.23 5.27
C LYS A 191 75.83 -80.01 5.05
N VAL A 192 76.66 -81.05 5.14
CA VAL A 192 78.12 -80.95 4.92
C VAL A 192 78.44 -80.43 3.52
N ASN A 193 77.76 -80.95 2.49
CA ASN A 193 77.92 -80.48 1.11
C ASN A 193 77.48 -79.03 0.95
N MET A 194 76.38 -78.63 1.62
CA MET A 194 75.88 -77.25 1.62
C MET A 194 76.91 -76.27 2.20
N VAL A 195 77.62 -76.61 3.28
CA VAL A 195 78.68 -75.75 3.84
C VAL A 195 79.80 -75.50 2.82
N LEU A 196 80.19 -76.53 2.07
CA LEU A 196 81.26 -76.44 1.07
C LEU A 196 80.85 -75.67 -0.20
N THR A 197 79.61 -75.84 -0.68
CA THR A 197 79.12 -75.23 -1.94
C THR A 197 78.32 -73.93 -1.76
N SER A 198 77.97 -73.57 -0.52
CA SER A 198 77.27 -72.32 -0.19
C SER A 198 78.02 -71.06 -0.62
N LYS A 199 77.24 -70.02 -0.95
CA LYS A 199 77.75 -68.68 -1.23
C LYS A 199 78.39 -68.06 0.02
N PRO A 200 79.31 -67.09 -0.13
CA PRO A 200 79.94 -66.41 1.01
C PRO A 200 78.96 -65.79 2.01
N GLU A 201 77.80 -65.29 1.53
CA GLU A 201 76.75 -64.69 2.36
C GLU A 201 76.07 -65.72 3.27
N ASP A 202 75.69 -66.87 2.71
CA ASP A 202 75.07 -67.98 3.45
C ASP A 202 76.07 -68.62 4.42
N ARG A 203 77.34 -68.71 4.01
CA ARG A 203 78.42 -69.23 4.87
C ARG A 203 78.73 -68.29 6.03
N ARG A 204 78.65 -66.97 5.81
CA ARG A 204 78.83 -65.96 6.85
C ARG A 204 77.78 -66.08 7.97
N PHE A 205 76.54 -66.46 7.66
CA PHE A 205 75.52 -66.73 8.67
C PHE A 205 75.98 -67.81 9.67
N LEU A 206 76.56 -68.91 9.18
CA LEU A 206 77.07 -70.00 10.03
C LEU A 206 78.21 -69.53 10.96
N PHE A 207 79.09 -68.65 10.47
CA PHE A 207 80.15 -68.07 11.30
C PHE A 207 79.62 -67.06 12.33
N GLU A 208 78.62 -66.23 11.98
CA GLU A 208 78.01 -65.29 12.93
C GLU A 208 77.18 -66.00 14.01
N GLU A 209 76.56 -67.14 13.68
CA GLU A 209 75.89 -68.03 14.64
C GLU A 209 76.90 -68.71 15.57
N ALA A 210 77.98 -69.31 15.02
CA ALA A 210 79.05 -69.92 15.82
C ALA A 210 79.78 -68.91 16.73
N ALA A 211 79.83 -67.64 16.35
CA ALA A 211 80.38 -66.55 17.16
C ALA A 211 79.40 -65.95 18.18
N GLY A 212 78.12 -66.38 18.20
CA GLY A 212 77.10 -65.86 19.11
C GLY A 212 76.65 -64.41 18.84
N ILE A 213 77.08 -63.80 17.72
CA ILE A 213 76.83 -62.38 17.41
C ILE A 213 75.40 -62.16 16.90
N MET A 214 74.75 -63.21 16.37
CA MET A 214 73.42 -63.14 15.74
C MET A 214 72.35 -62.45 16.60
N LYS A 215 72.29 -62.73 17.91
CA LYS A 215 71.34 -62.10 18.83
C LYS A 215 71.48 -60.57 18.88
N TYR A 216 72.73 -60.08 18.93
CA TYR A 216 73.01 -58.64 18.93
C TYR A 216 72.70 -58.01 17.56
N ARG A 217 72.96 -58.73 16.46
CA ARG A 217 72.62 -58.28 15.10
C ARG A 217 71.10 -58.15 14.91
N ILE A 218 70.32 -59.14 15.34
CA ILE A 218 68.84 -59.12 15.27
C ILE A 218 68.29 -57.97 16.12
N ARG A 219 68.71 -57.85 17.39
CA ARG A 219 68.28 -56.76 18.29
C ARG A 219 68.63 -55.37 17.72
N LYS A 220 69.80 -55.21 17.10
CA LYS A 220 70.19 -53.96 16.44
C LYS A 220 69.23 -53.61 15.29
N ILE A 221 68.85 -54.58 14.46
CA ILE A 221 67.93 -54.38 13.33
C ILE A 221 66.52 -54.01 13.83
N GLU A 222 66.00 -54.73 14.84
CA GLU A 222 64.70 -54.38 15.45
C GLU A 222 64.72 -52.96 16.06
N ALA A 223 65.80 -52.58 16.75
CA ALA A 223 65.95 -51.26 17.36
C ALA A 223 66.05 -50.14 16.30
N MET A 224 66.83 -50.33 15.23
CA MET A 224 66.93 -49.35 14.13
C MET A 224 65.58 -49.16 13.43
N ARG A 225 64.82 -50.24 13.19
CA ARG A 225 63.47 -50.15 12.62
C ARG A 225 62.52 -49.34 13.52
N ARG A 226 62.52 -49.60 14.83
CA ARG A 226 61.72 -48.81 15.79
C ARG A 226 62.14 -47.34 15.80
N LEU A 227 63.43 -47.05 15.73
CA LEU A 227 63.94 -45.67 15.64
C LEU A 227 63.37 -44.95 14.40
N GLU A 228 63.44 -45.57 13.22
CA GLU A 228 62.88 -45.01 11.97
C GLU A 228 61.36 -44.78 12.06
N GLU A 229 60.62 -45.73 12.64
CA GLU A 229 59.17 -45.59 12.87
C GLU A 229 58.88 -44.42 13.83
N THR A 230 59.63 -44.25 14.93
CA THR A 230 59.48 -43.10 15.83
C THR A 230 59.87 -41.77 15.17
N GLN A 231 60.90 -41.75 14.33
CA GLN A 231 61.34 -40.54 13.63
C GLN A 231 60.26 -40.05 12.64
N LYS A 232 59.60 -40.97 11.93
CA LYS A 232 58.44 -40.66 11.07
C LYS A 232 57.27 -40.05 11.87
N ASN A 233 57.02 -40.55 13.08
CA ASN A 233 56.00 -39.99 13.98
C ASN A 233 56.35 -38.56 14.42
N VAL A 234 57.61 -38.28 14.74
CA VAL A 234 58.08 -36.92 15.10
C VAL A 234 57.88 -35.92 13.95
N PHE A 235 58.20 -36.32 12.71
CA PHE A 235 57.93 -35.48 11.54
C PHE A 235 56.43 -35.15 11.41
N ARG A 236 55.55 -36.16 11.47
CA ARG A 236 54.10 -35.97 11.41
C ARG A 236 53.56 -35.03 12.51
N VAL A 237 54.06 -35.14 13.73
CA VAL A 237 53.69 -34.24 14.84
C VAL A 237 54.16 -32.81 14.57
N THR A 238 55.36 -32.65 13.99
CA THR A 238 55.91 -31.34 13.60
C THR A 238 55.07 -30.66 12.54
N ASP A 239 54.60 -31.41 11.54
CA ASP A 239 53.70 -30.91 10.48
C ASP A 239 52.38 -30.41 11.06
N ILE A 240 51.74 -31.20 11.93
CA ILE A 240 50.48 -30.84 12.63
C ILE A 240 50.69 -29.56 13.47
N ILE A 241 51.81 -29.45 14.20
CA ILE A 241 52.14 -28.23 14.96
C ILE A 241 52.28 -27.02 14.03
N SER A 242 52.84 -27.20 12.83
CA SER A 242 52.99 -26.12 11.84
C SER A 242 51.63 -25.66 11.28
N GLU A 243 50.71 -26.59 11.04
CA GLU A 243 49.35 -26.31 10.57
C GLU A 243 48.54 -25.58 11.65
N VAL A 244 48.53 -26.10 12.88
CA VAL A 244 47.86 -25.46 14.03
C VAL A 244 48.40 -24.04 14.28
N LYS A 245 49.71 -23.81 14.13
CA LYS A 245 50.30 -22.46 14.21
C LYS A 245 49.78 -21.52 13.10
N ARG A 246 49.56 -22.00 11.87
CA ARG A 246 48.93 -21.21 10.80
C ARG A 246 47.48 -20.84 11.16
N SER A 247 46.70 -21.80 11.66
CA SER A 247 45.32 -21.58 12.11
C SER A 247 45.22 -20.58 13.26
N ILE A 248 46.09 -20.68 14.27
CA ILE A 248 46.18 -19.69 15.37
C ILE A 248 46.46 -18.29 14.83
N ASN A 249 47.39 -18.15 13.89
CA ASN A 249 47.73 -16.85 13.30
C ASN A 249 46.59 -16.27 12.43
N ALA A 250 45.83 -17.11 11.73
CA ALA A 250 44.63 -16.70 11.01
C ALA A 250 43.53 -16.19 11.97
N ILE A 251 43.25 -16.94 13.05
CA ILE A 251 42.27 -16.57 14.07
C ILE A 251 42.67 -15.27 14.77
N ARG A 252 43.95 -15.10 15.16
CA ARG A 252 44.46 -13.84 15.75
C ARG A 252 44.22 -12.62 14.84
N ARG A 253 44.38 -12.76 13.52
CA ARG A 253 44.07 -11.68 12.55
C ARG A 253 42.57 -11.37 12.52
N GLN A 254 41.71 -12.38 12.61
CA GLN A 254 40.26 -12.19 12.69
C GLN A 254 39.83 -11.48 13.97
N VAL A 255 40.39 -11.87 15.14
CA VAL A 255 40.15 -11.20 16.43
C VAL A 255 40.55 -9.73 16.37
N SER A 256 41.77 -9.41 15.90
CA SER A 256 42.23 -8.02 15.74
C SER A 256 41.37 -7.19 14.75
N LYS A 257 40.75 -7.82 13.75
CA LYS A 257 39.79 -7.16 12.86
C LYS A 257 38.45 -6.89 13.58
N ALA A 258 37.97 -7.86 14.38
CA ALA A 258 36.73 -7.73 15.15
C ALA A 258 36.83 -6.68 16.27
N GLU A 259 37.98 -6.57 16.95
CA GLU A 259 38.25 -5.55 17.95
C GLU A 259 38.24 -4.14 17.35
N ARG A 260 38.90 -3.94 16.20
CA ARG A 260 38.85 -2.66 15.46
C ARG A 260 37.43 -2.33 15.02
N TYR A 261 36.67 -3.30 14.53
CA TYR A 261 35.25 -3.09 14.21
C TYR A 261 34.42 -2.67 15.44
N LYS A 262 34.61 -3.33 16.60
CA LYS A 262 33.94 -2.92 17.85
C LYS A 262 34.29 -1.48 18.25
N LYS A 263 35.57 -1.09 18.17
CA LYS A 263 36.03 0.28 18.47
C LYS A 263 35.38 1.30 17.53
N HIS A 264 35.48 1.10 16.21
CA HIS A 264 34.89 2.02 15.24
C HIS A 264 33.36 2.05 15.30
N LYS A 265 32.68 0.97 15.67
CA LYS A 265 31.23 0.96 15.89
C LYS A 265 30.82 1.78 17.12
N ALA A 266 31.64 1.78 18.18
CA ALA A 266 31.42 2.64 19.34
C ALA A 266 31.66 4.12 18.99
N GLU A 267 32.75 4.44 18.28
CA GLU A 267 33.07 5.78 17.77
C GLU A 267 31.96 6.30 16.84
N LEU A 268 31.47 5.47 15.90
CA LEU A 268 30.36 5.81 15.01
C LEU A 268 29.09 6.13 15.80
N LYS A 269 28.71 5.31 16.78
CA LYS A 269 27.50 5.52 17.58
C LYS A 269 27.56 6.83 18.38
N ASP A 270 28.73 7.18 18.93
CA ASP A 270 28.94 8.45 19.63
C ASP A 270 28.83 9.66 18.66
N LEU A 271 29.42 9.56 17.47
CA LEU A 271 29.30 10.58 16.42
C LEU A 271 27.86 10.72 15.89
N GLU A 272 27.13 9.62 15.72
CA GLU A 272 25.70 9.61 15.34
C GLU A 272 24.85 10.32 16.39
N ILE A 273 25.05 10.02 17.68
CA ILE A 273 24.35 10.71 18.79
C ILE A 273 24.65 12.21 18.77
N LYS A 274 25.92 12.61 18.59
CA LYS A 274 26.32 14.03 18.49
C LYS A 274 25.69 14.73 17.29
N LEU A 275 25.64 14.08 16.12
CA LEU A 275 25.00 14.61 14.92
C LEU A 275 23.48 14.75 15.10
N LEU A 276 22.82 13.77 15.73
CA LEU A 276 21.39 13.81 16.03
C LEU A 276 21.06 14.93 17.02
N LEU A 277 21.86 15.12 18.07
CA LEU A 277 21.73 16.25 19.00
C LEU A 277 21.89 17.61 18.31
N HIS A 278 22.86 17.74 17.40
CA HIS A 278 23.03 18.96 16.61
C HIS A 278 21.83 19.23 15.69
N LYS A 279 21.33 18.21 14.98
CA LYS A 279 20.12 18.31 14.15
C LYS A 279 18.89 18.70 14.97
N LEU A 280 18.73 18.09 16.15
CA LEU A 280 17.62 18.38 17.06
C LEU A 280 17.68 19.82 17.62
N ARG A 281 18.89 20.33 17.91
CA ARG A 281 19.08 21.75 18.24
C ARG A 281 18.62 22.65 17.09
N GLY A 282 19.14 22.45 15.88
CA GLY A 282 18.75 23.27 14.71
C GLY A 282 17.25 23.22 14.40
N ILE A 283 16.59 22.07 14.59
CA ILE A 283 15.12 21.97 14.47
C ILE A 283 14.40 22.77 15.56
N ASN A 284 14.90 22.74 16.81
CA ASN A 284 14.32 23.53 17.89
C ASN A 284 14.54 25.03 17.70
N ASP A 285 15.69 25.45 17.19
CA ASP A 285 15.99 26.86 16.89
C ASP A 285 15.08 27.36 15.75
N ASN A 286 14.95 26.60 14.67
CA ASN A 286 13.99 26.90 13.58
C ASN A 286 12.54 26.94 14.08
N ARG A 287 12.15 26.00 14.96
CA ARG A 287 10.82 25.98 15.59
C ARG A 287 10.60 27.21 16.47
N ALA A 288 11.63 27.69 17.17
CA ALA A 288 11.54 28.91 17.98
C ALA A 288 11.34 30.15 17.10
N SER A 289 12.08 30.27 15.99
CA SER A 289 11.87 31.34 15.00
C SER A 289 10.45 31.33 14.44
N ILE A 290 10.01 30.18 13.88
CA ILE A 290 8.68 30.03 13.28
C ILE A 290 7.56 30.30 14.30
N LYS A 291 7.77 29.94 15.58
CA LYS A 291 6.82 30.27 16.64
C LYS A 291 6.78 31.78 16.92
N GLY A 292 7.92 32.47 16.94
CA GLY A 292 7.98 33.93 17.04
C GLY A 292 7.27 34.62 15.87
N ASP A 293 7.53 34.16 14.64
CA ASP A 293 6.88 34.66 13.42
C ASP A 293 5.35 34.44 13.46
N LEU A 294 4.90 33.27 13.94
CA LEU A 294 3.48 32.95 14.12
C LEU A 294 2.82 33.80 15.20
N ASP A 295 3.47 34.01 16.34
CA ASP A 295 2.92 34.81 17.43
C ASP A 295 2.84 36.29 17.01
N ALA A 296 3.84 36.82 16.28
CA ALA A 296 3.78 38.16 15.68
C ALA A 296 2.73 38.31 14.56
N ALA A 297 2.47 37.27 13.77
CA ALA A 297 1.39 37.27 12.78
C ALA A 297 0.01 37.30 13.44
N ARG A 298 -0.16 36.59 14.57
CA ARG A 298 -1.40 36.58 15.37
C ARG A 298 -1.68 37.92 16.05
N GLU A 299 -0.66 38.63 16.52
CA GLU A 299 -0.84 39.98 17.06
C GLU A 299 -1.40 40.93 15.98
N LYS A 300 -0.86 40.87 14.76
CA LYS A 300 -1.38 41.64 13.61
C LYS A 300 -2.78 41.22 13.19
N GLU A 301 -3.08 39.92 13.19
CA GLU A 301 -4.44 39.41 12.93
C GLU A 301 -5.44 40.00 13.94
N GLN A 302 -5.10 40.00 15.23
CA GLN A 302 -5.93 40.60 16.28
C GLN A 302 -6.04 42.13 16.18
N GLU A 303 -5.01 42.81 15.68
CA GLU A 303 -5.04 44.25 15.41
C GLU A 303 -6.01 44.56 14.26
N PHE A 304 -5.84 43.92 13.09
CA PHE A 304 -6.76 44.07 11.96
C PHE A 304 -8.20 43.65 12.30
N GLN A 305 -8.39 42.63 13.14
CA GLN A 305 -9.73 42.21 13.56
C GLN A 305 -10.40 43.27 14.48
N LYS A 306 -9.63 43.99 15.31
CA LYS A 306 -10.15 45.14 16.06
C LYS A 306 -10.50 46.29 15.12
N GLU A 307 -9.61 46.65 14.19
CA GLU A 307 -9.87 47.71 13.20
C GLU A 307 -11.12 47.40 12.38
N PHE A 308 -11.26 46.16 11.91
CA PHE A 308 -12.43 45.68 11.17
C PHE A 308 -13.71 45.81 12.00
N SER A 309 -13.71 45.40 13.28
CA SER A 309 -14.88 45.54 14.15
C SER A 309 -15.30 47.01 14.37
N VAL A 310 -14.35 47.94 14.40
CA VAL A 310 -14.62 49.38 14.49
C VAL A 310 -15.18 49.92 13.17
N ALA A 311 -14.63 49.47 12.03
CA ALA A 311 -15.12 49.83 10.71
C ALA A 311 -16.55 49.32 10.45
N GLU A 312 -16.86 48.06 10.79
CA GLU A 312 -18.22 47.50 10.71
C GLU A 312 -19.21 48.29 11.58
N ALA A 313 -18.84 48.60 12.83
CA ALA A 313 -19.68 49.41 13.71
C ALA A 313 -19.91 50.85 13.18
N GLY A 314 -18.93 51.41 12.46
CA GLY A 314 -19.08 52.68 11.74
C GLY A 314 -20.01 52.57 10.52
N LEU A 315 -19.86 51.50 9.73
CA LEU A 315 -20.68 51.22 8.55
C LEU A 315 -22.15 50.99 8.94
N GLU A 316 -22.41 50.29 10.04
CA GLU A 316 -23.77 50.05 10.53
C GLU A 316 -24.45 51.33 11.07
N LYS A 317 -23.69 52.24 11.69
CA LYS A 317 -24.19 53.59 12.01
C LYS A 317 -24.58 54.36 10.76
N LEU A 318 -23.71 54.38 9.74
CA LEU A 318 -23.98 55.03 8.46
C LEU A 318 -25.19 54.43 7.74
N ARG A 319 -25.40 53.11 7.80
CA ARG A 319 -26.63 52.45 7.31
C ARG A 319 -27.87 52.90 8.06
N SER A 320 -27.81 52.98 9.38
CA SER A 320 -28.93 53.48 10.20
C SER A 320 -29.26 54.95 9.89
N GLU A 321 -28.25 55.77 9.66
CA GLU A 321 -28.43 57.18 9.24
C GLU A 321 -29.00 57.28 7.82
N LEU A 322 -28.51 56.47 6.88
CA LEU A 322 -29.04 56.42 5.51
C LEU A 322 -30.50 55.99 5.50
N ALA A 323 -30.87 54.92 6.22
CA ALA A 323 -32.24 54.44 6.30
C ALA A 323 -33.20 55.50 6.88
N LYS A 324 -32.76 56.28 7.87
CA LYS A 324 -33.53 57.45 8.37
C LYS A 324 -33.68 58.54 7.31
N ARG A 325 -32.62 58.84 6.55
CA ARG A 325 -32.67 59.83 5.46
C ARG A 325 -33.53 59.38 4.28
N GLU A 326 -33.57 58.09 3.97
CA GLU A 326 -34.45 57.52 2.95
C GLU A 326 -35.92 57.56 3.41
N GLU A 327 -36.20 57.32 4.69
CA GLU A 327 -37.52 57.49 5.31
C GLU A 327 -37.97 58.97 5.29
N ASP A 328 -37.12 59.90 5.77
CA ASP A 328 -37.35 61.35 5.68
C ASP A 328 -37.68 61.78 4.24
N LEU A 329 -36.90 61.27 3.27
CA LEU A 329 -37.08 61.57 1.85
C LEU A 329 -38.35 60.95 1.28
N ARG A 330 -38.79 59.78 1.74
CA ARG A 330 -40.07 59.18 1.36
C ARG A 330 -41.23 60.05 1.83
N LEU A 331 -41.24 60.45 3.10
CA LEU A 331 -42.27 61.33 3.68
C LEU A 331 -42.30 62.70 2.97
N HIS A 332 -41.14 63.30 2.69
CA HIS A 332 -41.09 64.54 1.90
C HIS A 332 -41.59 64.36 0.46
N ARG A 333 -41.34 63.21 -0.18
CA ARG A 333 -41.89 62.91 -1.52
C ARG A 333 -43.40 62.72 -1.48
N GLU A 334 -43.93 62.01 -0.50
CA GLU A 334 -45.39 61.82 -0.30
C GLU A 334 -46.09 63.19 -0.13
N MET A 335 -45.62 64.04 0.79
CA MET A 335 -46.13 65.41 0.97
C MET A 335 -46.03 66.27 -0.31
N HIS A 336 -44.97 66.08 -1.10
CA HIS A 336 -44.79 66.79 -2.37
C HIS A 336 -45.77 66.30 -3.45
N TYR A 337 -46.05 64.99 -3.53
CA TYR A 337 -47.07 64.43 -4.42
C TYR A 337 -48.49 64.89 -4.02
N GLU A 338 -48.81 64.92 -2.73
CA GLU A 338 -50.08 65.49 -2.24
C GLU A 338 -50.20 66.97 -2.61
N SER A 339 -49.11 67.74 -2.43
CA SER A 339 -49.05 69.15 -2.81
C SER A 339 -49.26 69.35 -4.31
N ILE A 340 -48.62 68.52 -5.17
CA ILE A 340 -48.87 68.53 -6.62
C ILE A 340 -50.33 68.20 -6.94
N SER A 341 -50.89 67.11 -6.38
CA SER A 341 -52.28 66.73 -6.63
C SER A 341 -53.26 67.82 -6.21
N SER A 342 -53.01 68.49 -5.08
CA SER A 342 -53.82 69.63 -4.64
C SER A 342 -53.71 70.82 -5.60
N ARG A 343 -52.52 71.08 -6.15
CA ARG A 343 -52.25 72.14 -7.13
C ARG A 343 -52.88 71.83 -8.49
N GLU A 344 -52.90 70.58 -8.93
CA GLU A 344 -53.58 70.13 -10.15
C GLU A 344 -55.11 70.22 -10.01
N LYS A 345 -55.66 69.82 -8.85
CA LYS A 345 -57.08 70.04 -8.50
C LYS A 345 -57.44 71.53 -8.44
N ALA A 346 -56.53 72.38 -7.98
CA ALA A 346 -56.72 73.84 -8.01
C ALA A 346 -56.63 74.40 -9.45
N GLY A 347 -55.62 74.00 -10.23
CA GLY A 347 -55.42 74.45 -11.62
C GLY A 347 -56.57 74.04 -12.55
N SER A 348 -57.04 72.80 -12.47
CA SER A 348 -58.22 72.34 -13.20
C SER A 348 -59.49 73.11 -12.79
N ARG A 349 -59.67 73.43 -11.50
CA ARG A 349 -60.74 74.33 -11.05
C ARG A 349 -60.61 75.75 -11.62
N VAL A 350 -59.39 76.29 -11.75
CA VAL A 350 -59.14 77.60 -12.38
C VAL A 350 -59.52 77.56 -13.85
N ILE A 351 -59.07 76.56 -14.61
CA ILE A 351 -59.41 76.41 -16.04
C ILE A 351 -60.93 76.35 -16.25
N VAL A 352 -61.65 75.55 -15.46
CA VAL A 352 -63.13 75.47 -15.51
C VAL A 352 -63.80 76.80 -15.14
N LEU A 353 -63.20 77.60 -14.25
CA LEU A 353 -63.72 78.92 -13.90
C LEU A 353 -63.41 79.97 -14.98
N GLU A 354 -62.27 79.90 -15.65
CA GLU A 354 -61.91 80.76 -16.79
C GLU A 354 -62.78 80.46 -18.01
N GLU A 355 -63.02 79.19 -18.32
CA GLU A 355 -63.94 78.77 -19.39
C GLU A 355 -65.38 79.21 -19.09
N ARG A 356 -65.85 79.06 -17.83
CA ARG A 356 -67.14 79.62 -17.40
C ARG A 356 -67.19 81.14 -17.51
N LYS A 357 -66.11 81.86 -17.16
CA LYS A 357 -66.03 83.31 -17.30
C LYS A 357 -66.10 83.72 -18.77
N LYS A 358 -65.40 83.02 -19.66
CA LYS A 358 -65.43 83.25 -21.11
C LYS A 358 -66.84 83.02 -21.67
N ASN A 359 -67.47 81.90 -21.34
CA ASN A 359 -68.85 81.59 -21.76
C ASN A 359 -69.87 82.61 -21.21
N LEU A 360 -69.64 83.17 -20.01
CA LEU A 360 -70.47 84.25 -19.48
C LEU A 360 -70.24 85.57 -20.23
N SER A 361 -68.99 85.93 -20.57
CA SER A 361 -68.73 87.13 -21.37
C SER A 361 -69.20 87.03 -22.83
N GLU A 362 -69.20 85.82 -23.42
CA GLU A 362 -69.79 85.57 -24.74
C GLU A 362 -71.32 85.76 -24.70
N ARG A 363 -72.00 85.21 -23.68
CA ARG A 363 -73.43 85.46 -23.45
C ARG A 363 -73.75 86.92 -23.13
N GLU A 364 -72.89 87.61 -22.40
CA GLU A 364 -73.04 89.05 -22.13
C GLU A 364 -72.95 89.85 -23.44
N GLY A 365 -72.03 89.47 -24.34
CA GLY A 365 -71.96 89.99 -25.71
C GLY A 365 -73.20 89.69 -26.56
N GLU A 366 -73.70 88.45 -26.53
CA GLU A 366 -74.95 88.06 -27.23
C GLU A 366 -76.15 88.89 -26.74
N ILE A 367 -76.28 89.09 -25.43
CA ILE A 367 -77.34 89.91 -24.83
C ILE A 367 -77.20 91.39 -25.22
N ILE A 368 -75.98 91.93 -25.30
CA ILE A 368 -75.72 93.29 -25.78
C ILE A 368 -76.11 93.43 -27.26
N GLU A 369 -75.77 92.46 -28.12
CA GLU A 369 -76.23 92.45 -29.52
C GLU A 369 -77.75 92.35 -29.64
N GLU A 370 -78.42 91.56 -28.80
CA GLU A 370 -79.89 91.50 -28.79
C GLU A 370 -80.52 92.83 -28.36
N LEU A 371 -79.93 93.50 -27.36
CA LEU A 371 -80.35 94.84 -26.93
C LEU A 371 -80.19 95.87 -28.06
N GLU A 372 -79.05 95.91 -28.75
CA GLU A 372 -78.84 96.81 -29.91
C GLU A 372 -79.84 96.52 -31.05
N ARG A 373 -80.13 95.24 -31.33
CA ARG A 373 -81.16 94.85 -32.32
C ARG A 373 -82.55 95.31 -31.90
N ILE A 374 -82.89 95.28 -30.61
CA ILE A 374 -84.18 95.75 -30.08
C ILE A 374 -84.25 97.28 -30.14
N GLU A 375 -83.20 98.00 -29.74
CA GLU A 375 -83.14 99.46 -29.88
C GLU A 375 -83.29 99.92 -31.33
N ASN A 376 -82.63 99.24 -32.27
CA ASN A 376 -82.73 99.58 -33.69
C ASN A 376 -84.13 99.30 -34.25
N LYS A 377 -84.83 98.24 -33.78
CA LYS A 377 -86.26 98.03 -34.09
C LYS A 377 -87.14 99.14 -33.51
N ILE A 378 -86.87 99.60 -32.29
CA ILE A 378 -87.61 100.72 -31.66
C ILE A 378 -87.43 102.00 -32.49
N LYS A 379 -86.21 102.33 -32.91
CA LYS A 379 -85.91 103.50 -33.79
C LYS A 379 -86.67 103.44 -35.12
N ILE A 380 -86.72 102.27 -35.76
CA ILE A 380 -87.48 102.07 -37.02
C ILE A 380 -88.98 102.31 -36.80
N ILE A 381 -89.56 101.70 -35.75
CA ILE A 381 -90.99 101.85 -35.42
C ILE A 381 -91.34 103.32 -35.12
N ASP A 382 -90.45 104.07 -34.44
CA ASP A 382 -90.66 105.49 -34.15
C ASP A 382 -90.61 106.36 -35.43
N THR A 383 -89.75 106.02 -36.40
CA THR A 383 -89.74 106.70 -37.71
C THR A 383 -91.00 106.41 -38.54
N ASP A 384 -91.54 105.19 -38.50
CA ASP A 384 -92.80 104.86 -39.16
C ASP A 384 -94.00 105.57 -38.50
N LEU A 385 -94.00 105.70 -37.16
CA LEU A 385 -94.99 106.47 -36.41
C LEU A 385 -95.01 107.94 -36.84
N HIS A 386 -93.83 108.57 -36.97
CA HIS A 386 -93.71 109.94 -37.44
C HIS A 386 -94.23 110.12 -38.87
N ARG A 387 -93.96 109.16 -39.78
CA ARG A 387 -94.45 109.20 -41.16
C ARG A 387 -95.99 109.16 -41.23
N ILE A 388 -96.62 108.26 -40.46
CA ILE A 388 -98.09 108.16 -40.39
C ILE A 388 -98.72 109.44 -39.83
N ILE A 389 -98.10 110.09 -38.84
CA ILE A 389 -98.56 111.37 -38.29
C ILE A 389 -98.49 112.50 -39.34
N THR A 390 -97.47 112.51 -40.21
CA THR A 390 -97.41 113.47 -41.33
C THR A 390 -98.45 113.19 -42.43
N GLU A 391 -98.72 111.92 -42.75
CA GLU A 391 -99.74 111.54 -43.74
C GLU A 391 -101.17 111.91 -43.29
N ILE A 392 -101.47 111.80 -41.98
CA ILE A 392 -102.76 112.24 -41.40
C ILE A 392 -102.94 113.76 -41.55
N LYS A 393 -101.91 114.55 -41.23
CA LYS A 393 -101.97 116.02 -41.30
C LYS A 393 -102.23 116.55 -42.71
N SER A 394 -101.70 115.91 -43.75
CA SER A 394 -102.02 116.31 -45.14
C SER A 394 -103.51 116.13 -45.47
N ILE A 395 -104.09 114.99 -45.08
CA ILE A 395 -105.49 114.65 -45.39
C ILE A 395 -106.46 115.62 -44.70
N GLU A 396 -106.17 116.04 -43.46
CA GLU A 396 -106.98 117.06 -42.77
C GLU A 396 -107.01 118.38 -43.55
N THR A 397 -105.87 118.85 -44.08
CA THR A 397 -105.80 120.09 -44.87
C THR A 397 -106.47 120.01 -46.25
N GLU A 398 -106.70 118.81 -46.79
CA GLU A 398 -107.48 118.61 -48.01
C GLU A 398 -108.99 118.64 -47.71
N THR A 399 -109.42 118.09 -46.58
CA THR A 399 -110.85 118.10 -46.18
C THR A 399 -111.40 119.46 -45.79
N GLU A 400 -110.57 120.43 -45.40
CA GLU A 400 -111.05 121.82 -45.21
C GLU A 400 -111.27 122.55 -46.53
N LYS A 401 -110.41 122.35 -47.53
CA LYS A 401 -110.52 123.01 -48.85
C LYS A 401 -111.81 122.60 -49.57
N CYS A 402 -112.13 121.30 -49.58
CA CYS A 402 -113.38 120.83 -50.19
C CYS A 402 -114.65 121.35 -49.47
N LYS A 403 -114.56 121.77 -48.20
CA LYS A 403 -115.70 122.41 -47.50
C LYS A 403 -115.88 123.87 -47.88
N THR A 404 -114.80 124.61 -48.16
CA THR A 404 -114.89 125.99 -48.63
C THR A 404 -115.47 126.09 -50.05
N ASP A 405 -115.14 125.12 -50.92
CA ASP A 405 -115.60 125.14 -52.31
C ASP A 405 -117.12 124.90 -52.42
N ILE A 406 -117.67 123.96 -51.63
CA ILE A 406 -119.13 123.69 -51.58
C ILE A 406 -119.92 124.94 -51.14
N SER A 407 -119.37 125.75 -50.23
CA SER A 407 -120.00 126.99 -49.77
C SER A 407 -120.08 128.09 -50.84
N ILE A 408 -119.28 128.01 -51.91
CA ILE A 408 -119.24 129.03 -52.98
C ILE A 408 -120.31 128.72 -54.04
N ASP A 409 -120.48 127.45 -54.39
CA ASP A 409 -121.46 127.04 -55.41
C ASP A 409 -122.92 127.16 -54.93
N GLU A 410 -123.20 126.90 -53.64
CA GLU A 410 -124.54 127.13 -53.05
C GLU A 410 -124.94 128.63 -53.03
N ALA A 411 -123.97 129.55 -53.01
CA ALA A 411 -124.23 130.99 -53.07
C ALA A 411 -124.62 131.47 -54.48
N GLN A 412 -124.10 130.84 -55.54
CA GLN A 412 -124.41 131.24 -56.91
C GLN A 412 -125.83 130.82 -57.34
N LEU A 413 -126.28 129.65 -56.89
CA LEU A 413 -127.61 129.09 -57.22
C LEU A 413 -128.77 129.99 -56.75
N ASN A 414 -128.66 130.59 -55.57
CA ASN A 414 -129.70 131.46 -54.99
C ASN A 414 -129.81 132.84 -55.67
N SER A 415 -128.77 133.30 -56.35
CA SER A 415 -128.78 134.63 -57.00
C SER A 415 -129.60 134.69 -58.30
N VAL A 416 -129.81 133.54 -58.96
CA VAL A 416 -130.53 133.47 -60.24
C VAL A 416 -132.03 133.25 -60.04
N GLU A 417 -132.46 132.52 -59.01
CA GLU A 417 -133.90 132.33 -58.71
C GLU A 417 -134.60 133.61 -58.22
N ALA A 418 -133.84 134.58 -57.68
CA ALA A 418 -134.37 135.89 -57.28
C ALA A 418 -134.80 136.77 -58.47
N GLY A 419 -134.22 136.57 -59.66
CA GLY A 419 -134.55 137.36 -60.86
C GLY A 419 -135.91 137.05 -61.49
N LEU A 420 -136.62 136.01 -61.01
CA LEU A 420 -137.79 135.44 -61.69
C LEU A 420 -139.15 135.93 -61.14
N LYS A 421 -139.19 136.85 -60.16
CA LYS A 421 -140.44 137.13 -59.40
C LYS A 421 -140.96 138.58 -59.35
N GLU A 422 -140.20 139.60 -59.75
CA GLU A 422 -140.70 141.00 -59.71
C GLU A 422 -141.37 141.51 -61.00
N ALA A 423 -141.12 140.88 -62.16
CA ALA A 423 -141.63 141.35 -63.47
C ALA A 423 -142.84 140.56 -64.01
N GLN A 424 -143.67 139.97 -63.15
CA GLN A 424 -144.87 139.21 -63.57
C GLN A 424 -146.17 139.63 -62.86
N LYS A 425 -146.21 140.84 -62.28
CA LYS A 425 -147.41 141.36 -61.61
C LYS A 425 -147.59 142.88 -61.72
N ARG A 426 -147.32 143.39 -62.93
CA ARG A 426 -147.79 144.65 -63.54
C ARG A 426 -147.60 144.53 -65.05
N GLU A 427 -148.57 144.79 -65.92
CA GLU A 427 -150.04 144.86 -65.81
C GLU A 427 -150.63 144.62 -67.23
N LYS A 428 -151.95 144.48 -67.33
CA LYS A 428 -152.78 144.59 -68.54
C LYS A 428 -152.27 145.55 -69.63
N ASP A 429 -152.05 145.05 -70.85
CA ASP A 429 -153.03 145.15 -71.96
C ASP A 429 -152.49 144.60 -73.31
N SER A 430 -153.41 144.10 -74.14
CA SER A 430 -153.30 143.83 -75.60
C SER A 430 -152.61 142.55 -76.15
N LEU A 431 -153.38 141.86 -77.02
CA LEU A 431 -153.04 140.93 -78.13
C LEU A 431 -152.49 139.48 -77.92
N CYS A 432 -153.41 138.53 -78.22
CA CYS A 432 -153.30 137.50 -79.28
C CYS A 432 -152.58 136.13 -79.09
N MET A 433 -153.39 135.10 -78.74
CA MET A 433 -153.54 133.77 -79.40
C MET A 433 -152.36 132.74 -79.49
N CYS A 434 -152.50 131.60 -78.76
CA CYS A 434 -152.50 130.17 -79.23
C CYS A 434 -151.73 129.09 -78.39
N CYS A 435 -152.48 128.00 -78.01
CA CYS A 435 -152.12 126.56 -77.82
C CYS A 435 -151.25 125.91 -76.68
N THR A 436 -151.88 124.93 -75.97
CA THR A 436 -151.42 123.58 -75.46
C THR A 436 -150.22 123.38 -74.48
N VAL A 437 -150.15 122.41 -73.53
CA VAL A 437 -151.13 121.61 -72.70
C VAL A 437 -150.39 120.73 -71.63
N CYS A 438 -150.98 120.53 -70.41
CA CYS A 438 -150.69 119.50 -69.35
C CYS A 438 -149.29 119.41 -68.64
N THR A 439 -149.05 118.88 -67.40
CA THR A 439 -149.78 118.50 -66.12
C THR A 439 -148.69 118.12 -65.07
N TRP A 440 -148.46 118.79 -63.93
CA TRP A 440 -149.04 118.74 -62.55
C TRP A 440 -148.91 117.47 -61.66
N LYS A 441 -148.06 117.60 -60.61
CA LYS A 441 -148.04 117.00 -59.22
C LYS A 441 -148.15 115.49 -58.93
N GLY A 442 -147.38 115.05 -57.92
CA GLY A 442 -147.88 114.11 -56.89
C GLY A 442 -146.83 113.33 -56.04
N GLU A 443 -146.64 113.76 -54.79
CA GLU A 443 -146.43 112.96 -53.54
C GLU A 443 -145.42 111.77 -53.39
N ARG A 444 -144.71 111.83 -52.23
CA ARG A 444 -144.41 110.79 -51.19
C ARG A 444 -143.82 109.39 -51.50
N ASP A 445 -142.99 108.97 -50.54
CA ASP A 445 -142.55 107.60 -50.20
C ASP A 445 -141.78 106.87 -51.34
N GLY A 446 -140.86 105.92 -51.13
CA GLY A 446 -140.49 105.08 -50.00
C GLY A 446 -140.17 103.70 -50.59
N GLU A 447 -138.99 103.11 -50.33
CA GLU A 447 -138.51 101.83 -50.92
C GLU A 447 -138.31 101.91 -52.47
N GLY A 448 -137.59 101.03 -53.19
CA GLY A 448 -136.73 99.89 -52.87
C GLY A 448 -136.41 99.10 -54.17
N CYS A 449 -135.24 98.43 -54.28
CA CYS A 449 -134.82 97.60 -55.45
C CYS A 449 -134.66 98.40 -56.78
N PHE A 450 -133.98 97.98 -57.85
CA PHE A 450 -133.24 96.77 -58.28
C PHE A 450 -132.30 97.20 -59.48
N ILE A 451 -131.34 96.46 -60.06
CA ILE A 451 -130.82 95.08 -59.96
C ILE A 451 -129.36 95.04 -60.55
N GLN A 452 -128.71 93.85 -60.63
CA GLN A 452 -127.54 93.41 -61.45
C GLN A 452 -126.51 94.46 -61.98
N GLY A 453 -125.20 94.31 -61.82
CA GLY A 453 -124.40 93.14 -61.44
C GLY A 453 -123.03 93.11 -62.17
N LYS A 454 -122.05 92.42 -61.56
CA LYS A 454 -120.67 92.08 -61.99
C LYS A 454 -119.53 93.12 -61.87
N ARG A 455 -118.42 92.58 -61.31
CA ARG A 455 -116.98 92.85 -61.50
C ARG A 455 -116.22 93.85 -60.59
N PHE A 456 -115.16 93.26 -60.00
CA PHE A 456 -113.77 93.76 -59.84
C PHE A 456 -113.36 94.73 -58.71
N SER A 457 -112.06 94.59 -58.39
CA SER A 457 -111.13 95.44 -57.62
C SER A 457 -111.36 95.67 -56.13
N GLU A 458 -110.40 95.15 -55.35
CA GLU A 458 -109.66 95.81 -54.26
C GLU A 458 -110.27 97.06 -53.59
N THR A 459 -110.49 97.00 -52.28
CA THR A 459 -109.59 97.58 -51.25
C THR A 459 -110.22 97.56 -49.85
N GLY A 460 -109.37 97.54 -48.81
CA GLY A 460 -109.59 98.38 -47.63
C GLY A 460 -110.14 97.73 -46.34
N LYS A 461 -109.26 97.72 -45.31
CA LYS A 461 -109.53 98.04 -43.89
C LYS A 461 -110.48 97.09 -43.10
N ASN A 462 -110.33 96.85 -41.80
CA ASN A 462 -109.30 97.20 -40.80
C ASN A 462 -109.45 96.24 -39.58
N LYS A 463 -108.38 96.10 -38.77
CA LYS A 463 -108.30 95.91 -37.29
C LYS A 463 -109.38 95.09 -36.54
N GLU A 464 -109.12 94.29 -35.50
CA GLU A 464 -107.95 93.76 -34.73
C GLU A 464 -108.57 92.72 -33.74
N GLY A 465 -107.96 91.65 -33.22
CA GLY A 465 -106.61 91.07 -33.29
C GLY A 465 -106.52 89.82 -32.37
N ILE A 466 -105.37 89.58 -31.72
CA ILE A 466 -105.10 88.58 -30.64
C ILE A 466 -104.89 87.09 -31.07
N SER A 467 -103.95 86.46 -30.36
CA SER A 467 -103.29 85.12 -30.44
C SER A 467 -104.16 83.92 -29.96
N PRO A 468 -103.69 82.63 -29.81
CA PRO A 468 -102.31 82.09 -29.82
C PRO A 468 -102.06 80.63 -30.37
N SER A 469 -100.84 80.11 -30.13
CA SER A 469 -100.39 78.69 -30.06
C SER A 469 -100.16 77.92 -31.38
N ALA A 470 -98.97 77.38 -31.70
CA ALA A 470 -98.19 76.21 -31.16
C ALA A 470 -98.35 74.97 -32.11
N ILE A 471 -97.55 73.88 -32.15
CA ILE A 471 -96.57 73.26 -31.24
C ILE A 471 -95.81 72.10 -32.01
N LEU A 472 -94.58 71.70 -31.63
CA LEU A 472 -93.91 70.37 -31.86
C LEU A 472 -93.67 69.87 -33.34
N ASP A 473 -92.88 68.83 -33.69
CA ASP A 473 -91.90 67.98 -32.98
C ASP A 473 -90.89 67.25 -33.92
N ASP A 474 -89.91 66.58 -33.28
CA ASP A 474 -89.44 65.19 -33.52
C ASP A 474 -88.15 64.75 -34.27
N ALA A 475 -87.60 63.65 -33.70
CA ALA A 475 -86.84 62.51 -34.24
C ALA A 475 -85.50 62.77 -34.99
N GLY A 476 -84.32 62.40 -34.49
CA GLY A 476 -83.95 61.28 -33.60
C GLY A 476 -82.69 60.54 -34.15
N LYS A 477 -82.44 59.33 -33.62
CA LYS A 477 -81.57 58.23 -34.13
C LYS A 477 -80.06 58.15 -33.78
N LEU A 478 -79.74 56.99 -33.18
CA LEU A 478 -78.64 56.04 -33.51
C LEU A 478 -77.17 56.47 -33.26
N SER A 479 -76.21 55.56 -33.01
CA SER A 479 -76.27 54.19 -32.47
C SER A 479 -74.87 53.57 -32.27
N LYS A 480 -74.81 52.57 -31.38
CA LYS A 480 -74.10 51.28 -31.55
C LYS A 480 -72.56 51.21 -31.52
N LYS A 481 -72.16 50.11 -30.89
CA LYS A 481 -70.95 49.29 -31.08
C LYS A 481 -69.67 49.84 -30.39
N ARG A 482 -68.86 48.99 -29.75
CA ARG A 482 -68.84 47.50 -29.79
C ARG A 482 -68.35 46.91 -28.47
N ASP A 483 -69.04 45.89 -27.98
CA ASP A 483 -68.62 45.07 -26.85
C ASP A 483 -67.46 44.13 -27.20
N GLU A 484 -66.89 43.53 -26.15
CA GLU A 484 -66.05 42.33 -26.12
C GLU A 484 -64.69 42.40 -26.84
N LEU A 485 -63.63 42.45 -26.01
CA LEU A 485 -62.88 41.22 -25.73
C LEU A 485 -62.30 41.24 -24.31
N LEU A 486 -62.27 40.06 -23.70
CA LEU A 486 -62.18 39.85 -22.25
C LEU A 486 -60.75 39.82 -21.69
N SER A 487 -60.73 39.85 -20.35
CA SER A 487 -59.83 39.10 -19.47
C SER A 487 -58.38 39.57 -19.27
N SER A 488 -58.21 40.18 -18.09
CA SER A 488 -57.44 39.60 -16.98
C SER A 488 -55.94 39.89 -16.85
N ILE A 489 -55.62 40.49 -15.69
CA ILE A 489 -54.37 40.38 -14.92
C ILE A 489 -53.18 41.17 -15.49
N ASN A 490 -53.00 42.39 -14.98
CA ASN A 490 -52.10 42.62 -13.84
C ASN A 490 -52.69 43.68 -12.90
#